data_AF-A0A6P0KHC4-F1
#
_entry.id   AF-A0A6P0KHC4-F1
#
_cell.length_a   1.000
_cell.length_b   1.000
_cell.length_c   1.000
_cell.angle_alpha   90.00
_cell.angle_beta   90.00
_cell.angle_gamma   90.00
#
_symmetry.space_group_name_H-M   'P 1'
#
loop_
_entity.id
_entity.type
_entity.pdbx_description
1 polymer ?
#
loop_
_entity_poly.entity_id
_entity_poly.type
_entity_poly.pdbx_seq_one_letter_code
_entity_poly.pdbx_strand_id
1 'polypeptide(L)'
;QPPRSTDILLQEFITRGPNEADIAFVYESIALHRWRQSSLTQGNPYQMYYLEPTIETVATAAIVTRNVNQATADAAQQFLDFLAEPEQQSVFVQFGFRSANSNVDIQSVVNSPWLQSIPGVSASPPPASPTQEQTTLAEVIRLWQRAK
;
A
#
# COMPACT_ATOMS: atom_id res chain seq x y z
N GLN A 1 3.22 24.07 3.69
CA GLN A 1 2.13 23.11 3.38
C GLN A 1 2.60 21.71 3.74
N PRO A 2 1.72 20.83 4.28
CA PRO A 2 2.07 19.42 4.43
C PRO A 2 2.38 18.80 3.05
N PRO A 3 3.22 17.75 3.00
CA PRO A 3 3.46 17.02 1.76
C PRO A 3 2.14 16.50 1.16
N ARG A 4 2.01 16.55 -0.18
CA ARG A 4 0.89 15.93 -0.87
C ARG A 4 0.96 14.41 -0.71
N SER A 5 -0.19 13.75 -0.66
CA SER A 5 -0.23 12.28 -0.62
C SER A 5 0.37 11.70 -1.90
N THR A 6 0.95 10.49 -1.80
CA THR A 6 1.45 9.72 -2.95
C THR A 6 0.35 9.46 -3.98
N ASP A 7 -0.91 9.42 -3.54
CA ASP A 7 -2.10 9.32 -4.38
C ASP A 7 -2.26 10.51 -5.34
N ILE A 8 -2.16 11.74 -4.80
CA ILE A 8 -2.23 12.98 -5.61
C ILE A 8 -1.03 13.06 -6.54
N LEU A 9 0.16 12.72 -6.06
CA LEU A 9 1.38 12.74 -6.88
C LEU A 9 1.29 11.74 -8.04
N LEU A 10 0.70 10.56 -7.83
CA LEU A 10 0.48 9.60 -8.92
C LEU A 10 -0.56 10.10 -9.92
N GLN A 11 -1.63 10.75 -9.46
CA GLN A 11 -2.59 11.37 -10.37
C GLN A 11 -1.93 12.45 -11.25
N GLU A 12 -1.05 13.26 -10.67
CA GLU A 12 -0.25 14.22 -11.43
C GLU A 12 0.65 13.51 -12.45
N PHE A 13 1.40 12.48 -12.03
CA PHE A 13 2.21 11.65 -12.92
C PHE A 13 1.40 11.12 -14.13
N ILE A 14 0.22 10.56 -13.88
CA ILE A 14 -0.69 10.04 -14.92
C ILE A 14 -1.17 11.14 -15.88
N THR A 15 -1.42 12.36 -15.38
CA THR A 15 -2.03 13.44 -16.16
C THR A 15 -1.02 14.27 -16.95
N ARG A 16 0.19 14.45 -16.42
CA ARG A 16 1.25 15.29 -17.01
C ARG A 16 2.02 14.57 -18.13
N GLY A 17 2.12 13.24 -18.08
CA GLY A 17 2.67 12.42 -19.16
C GLY A 17 4.21 12.35 -19.21
N PRO A 18 4.77 11.76 -20.28
CA PRO A 18 6.17 11.28 -20.33
C PRO A 18 7.28 12.33 -20.15
N ASN A 19 6.98 13.62 -20.25
CA ASN A 19 8.00 14.67 -20.20
C ASN A 19 8.21 15.28 -18.81
N GLU A 20 7.41 14.91 -17.81
CA GLU A 20 7.55 15.46 -16.46
C GLU A 20 8.20 14.51 -15.46
N ALA A 21 7.97 13.21 -15.59
CA ALA A 21 8.62 12.19 -14.78
C ALA A 21 8.55 10.82 -15.47
N ASP A 22 9.62 10.03 -15.34
CA ASP A 22 9.69 8.67 -15.88
C ASP A 22 9.34 7.60 -14.84
N ILE A 23 9.56 7.88 -13.55
CA ILE A 23 9.42 6.93 -12.45
C ILE A 23 8.70 7.60 -11.28
N ALA A 24 7.75 6.88 -10.67
CA ALA A 24 7.09 7.25 -9.43
C ALA A 24 7.27 6.16 -8.37
N PHE A 25 7.65 6.56 -7.15
CA PHE A 25 7.68 5.68 -5.99
C PHE A 25 6.40 5.88 -5.17
N VAL A 26 5.53 4.87 -5.17
CA VAL A 26 4.20 4.92 -4.55
C VAL A 26 3.87 3.59 -3.87
N TYR A 27 2.84 3.59 -3.03
CA TYR A 27 2.31 2.34 -2.46
C TYR A 27 1.69 1.46 -3.56
N GLU A 28 1.86 0.15 -3.44
CA GLU A 28 1.30 -0.85 -4.37
C GLU A 28 -0.21 -0.68 -4.54
N SER A 29 -0.95 -0.48 -3.44
CA SER A 29 -2.41 -0.31 -3.48
C SER A 29 -2.85 0.87 -4.34
N ILE A 30 -2.15 1.99 -4.25
CA ILE A 30 -2.43 3.21 -5.05
C ILE A 30 -2.13 2.95 -6.52
N ALA A 31 -1.00 2.33 -6.83
CA ALA A 31 -0.65 1.98 -8.21
C ALA A 31 -1.66 0.99 -8.81
N LEU A 32 -2.03 -0.08 -8.11
CA LEU A 32 -3.03 -1.03 -8.58
C LEU A 32 -4.40 -0.34 -8.79
N HIS A 33 -4.84 0.47 -7.83
CA HIS A 33 -6.13 1.14 -7.88
C HIS A 33 -6.25 2.14 -9.04
N ARG A 34 -5.18 2.88 -9.35
CA ARG A 34 -5.18 3.91 -10.40
C ARG A 34 -4.75 3.40 -11.77
N TRP A 35 -4.35 2.14 -11.91
CA TRP A 35 -3.79 1.66 -13.18
C TRP A 35 -4.76 1.87 -14.36
N ARG A 36 -6.04 1.55 -14.20
CA ARG A 36 -7.07 1.78 -15.23
C ARG A 36 -7.21 3.26 -15.64
N GLN A 37 -7.03 4.18 -14.69
CA GLN A 37 -7.06 5.62 -14.98
C GLN A 37 -5.93 6.02 -15.92
N SER A 38 -4.75 5.40 -15.80
CA SER A 38 -3.60 5.71 -16.68
C SER A 38 -3.88 5.37 -18.14
N SER A 39 -4.50 4.23 -18.41
CA SER A 39 -4.93 3.84 -19.76
C SER A 39 -5.94 4.82 -20.37
N LEU A 40 -6.87 5.35 -19.55
CA LEU A 40 -7.91 6.27 -20.04
C LEU A 40 -7.40 7.69 -20.30
N THR A 41 -6.40 8.15 -19.55
CA THR A 41 -5.99 9.57 -19.57
C THR A 41 -5.12 9.88 -20.78
N GLN A 42 -4.11 9.05 -21.08
CA GLN A 42 -3.16 9.29 -22.17
C GLN A 42 -2.98 8.09 -23.11
N GLY A 43 -3.73 7.00 -22.92
CA GLY A 43 -3.59 5.79 -23.74
C GLY A 43 -2.30 5.00 -23.51
N ASN A 44 -1.45 5.42 -22.57
CA ASN A 44 -0.18 4.77 -22.26
C ASN A 44 -0.13 4.42 -20.76
N PRO A 45 -0.56 3.20 -20.38
CA PRO A 45 -0.50 2.79 -18.98
C PRO A 45 0.94 2.58 -18.53
N TYR A 46 1.22 2.89 -17.27
CA TYR A 46 2.51 2.56 -16.66
C TYR A 46 2.63 1.05 -16.38
N GLN A 47 3.87 0.60 -16.24
CA GLN A 47 4.24 -0.72 -15.76
C GLN A 47 4.70 -0.64 -14.30
N MET A 48 4.41 -1.67 -13.51
CA MET A 48 4.90 -1.78 -12.13
C MET A 48 6.22 -2.53 -12.07
N TYR A 49 7.07 -2.11 -11.13
CA TYR A 49 8.34 -2.77 -10.83
C TYR A 49 8.43 -2.96 -9.32
N TYR A 50 8.71 -4.19 -8.90
CA TYR A 50 9.08 -4.50 -7.52
C TYR A 50 10.60 -4.53 -7.40
N LEU A 51 11.14 -3.83 -6.40
CA LEU A 51 12.57 -3.87 -6.10
C LEU A 51 12.92 -5.20 -5.41
N GLU A 52 14.15 -5.65 -5.58
CA GLU A 52 14.69 -6.81 -4.87
C GLU A 52 15.96 -6.40 -4.09
N PRO A 53 15.92 -6.42 -2.74
CA PRO A 53 14.77 -6.71 -1.89
C PRO A 53 13.69 -5.61 -1.98
N THR A 54 12.43 -5.97 -1.70
CA THR A 54 11.33 -4.98 -1.70
C THR A 54 11.23 -4.26 -0.35
N ILE A 55 10.37 -3.24 -0.29
CA ILE A 55 9.98 -2.59 0.96
C ILE A 55 8.50 -2.88 1.19
N GLU A 56 8.20 -3.60 2.26
CA GLU A 56 6.84 -3.91 2.65
C GLU A 56 6.33 -2.87 3.66
N THR A 57 5.10 -2.39 3.46
CA THR A 57 4.39 -1.57 4.44
C THR A 57 3.13 -2.30 4.85
N VAL A 58 3.06 -2.69 6.13
CA VAL A 58 1.88 -3.34 6.70
C VAL A 58 1.02 -2.29 7.39
N ALA A 59 -0.25 -2.18 6.96
CA ALA A 59 -1.23 -1.35 7.64
C ALA A 59 -1.68 -2.05 8.94
N THR A 60 -1.14 -1.59 10.07
CA THR A 60 -1.39 -2.18 11.39
C THR A 60 -2.42 -1.38 12.16
N ALA A 61 -3.44 -2.07 12.70
CA ALA A 61 -4.36 -1.50 13.67
C ALA A 61 -4.01 -1.98 15.09
N ALA A 62 -4.22 -1.12 16.09
CA ALA A 62 -3.99 -1.43 17.49
C ALA A 62 -4.96 -0.68 18.39
N ILE A 63 -5.35 -1.31 19.52
CA ILE A 63 -6.19 -0.69 20.55
C ILE A 63 -5.28 -0.03 21.58
N VAL A 64 -5.46 1.27 21.80
CA VAL A 64 -4.70 2.01 22.81
C VAL A 64 -5.18 1.61 24.20
N THR A 65 -4.25 1.33 25.11
CA THR A 65 -4.57 0.87 26.47
C THR A 65 -4.69 1.99 27.50
N ARG A 66 -4.13 3.17 27.23
CA ARG A 66 -4.15 4.31 28.17
C ARG A 66 -5.42 5.13 27.98
N ASN A 67 -6.11 5.43 29.09
CA ASN A 67 -7.30 6.28 29.14
C ASN A 67 -8.49 5.77 28.29
N VAL A 68 -8.57 4.45 28.08
CA VAL A 68 -9.68 3.80 27.38
C VAL A 68 -10.41 2.91 28.38
N ASN A 69 -11.74 3.06 28.49
CA ASN A 69 -12.55 2.20 29.34
C ASN A 69 -12.84 0.85 28.65
N GLN A 70 -13.29 -0.15 29.42
CA GLN A 70 -13.51 -1.50 28.91
C GLN A 70 -14.53 -1.52 27.75
N ALA A 71 -15.65 -0.80 27.88
CA ALA A 71 -16.67 -0.79 26.83
C ALA A 71 -16.15 -0.24 25.49
N THR A 72 -15.30 0.80 25.53
CA THR A 72 -14.64 1.33 24.33
C THR A 72 -13.63 0.34 23.76
N ALA A 73 -12.87 -0.35 24.61
CA ALA A 73 -11.93 -1.39 24.16
C ALA A 73 -12.66 -2.56 23.50
N ASP A 74 -13.78 -3.01 24.06
CA ASP A 74 -14.60 -4.09 23.50
C ASP A 74 -15.20 -3.70 22.15
N ALA A 75 -15.70 -2.47 22.02
CA ALA A 75 -16.20 -1.95 20.75
C ALA A 75 -15.09 -1.81 19.68
N ALA A 76 -13.89 -1.39 20.09
CA ALA A 76 -12.74 -1.34 19.20
C ALA A 76 -12.34 -2.74 18.72
N GLN A 77 -12.36 -3.74 19.62
CA GLN A 77 -12.10 -5.13 19.25
C GLN A 77 -13.11 -5.63 18.23
N GLN A 78 -14.42 -5.41 18.46
CA GLN A 78 -15.46 -5.78 17.50
C GLN A 78 -15.25 -5.13 16.12
N PHE A 79 -14.77 -3.89 16.10
CA PHE A 79 -14.45 -3.21 14.84
C PHE A 79 -13.23 -3.84 14.14
N LEU A 80 -12.18 -4.20 14.88
CA LEU A 80 -11.03 -4.91 14.30
C LEU A 80 -11.41 -6.28 13.78
N ASP A 81 -12.24 -7.02 14.52
CA ASP A 81 -12.77 -8.32 14.10
C ASP A 81 -13.56 -8.17 12.80
N PHE A 82 -14.48 -7.20 12.74
CA PHE A 82 -15.23 -6.88 11.53
C PHE A 82 -14.32 -6.55 10.34
N LEU A 83 -13.28 -5.73 10.54
CA LEU A 83 -12.35 -5.40 9.45
C LEU A 83 -11.56 -6.63 8.97
N ALA A 84 -11.30 -7.61 9.83
CA ALA A 84 -10.57 -8.82 9.51
C ALA A 84 -11.43 -9.89 8.81
N GLU A 85 -12.75 -9.76 8.80
CA GLU A 85 -13.66 -10.69 8.14
C GLU A 85 -13.39 -10.79 6.62
N PRO A 86 -13.62 -11.96 5.99
CA PRO A 86 -13.31 -12.20 4.58
C PRO A 86 -13.96 -11.19 3.62
N GLU A 87 -15.19 -10.77 3.90
CA GLU A 87 -15.93 -9.81 3.07
C GLU A 87 -15.27 -8.43 3.10
N GLN A 88 -14.86 -7.96 4.28
CA GLN A 88 -14.18 -6.67 4.45
C GLN A 88 -12.80 -6.71 3.82
N GLN A 89 -12.04 -7.79 4.03
CA GLN A 89 -10.74 -8.00 3.38
C GLN A 89 -10.86 -8.07 1.85
N SER A 90 -11.95 -8.64 1.32
CA SER A 90 -12.23 -8.62 -0.13
C SER A 90 -12.48 -7.21 -0.67
N VAL A 91 -13.04 -6.30 0.14
CA VAL A 91 -13.12 -4.87 -0.24
C VAL A 91 -11.72 -4.26 -0.30
N PHE A 92 -10.87 -4.49 0.70
CA PHE A 92 -9.48 -4.02 0.68
C PHE A 92 -8.71 -4.52 -0.55
N VAL A 93 -8.90 -5.77 -0.95
CA VAL A 93 -8.29 -6.35 -2.16
C VAL A 93 -8.71 -5.60 -3.42
N GLN A 94 -9.97 -5.19 -3.54
CA GLN A 94 -10.45 -4.39 -4.69
C GLN A 94 -9.77 -3.01 -4.77
N PHE A 95 -9.27 -2.49 -3.65
CA PHE A 95 -8.47 -1.27 -3.58
C PHE A 95 -6.94 -1.53 -3.64
N GLY A 96 -6.52 -2.75 -4.00
CA GLY A 96 -5.11 -3.10 -4.19
C GLY A 96 -4.33 -3.36 -2.90
N PHE A 97 -5.01 -3.54 -1.76
CA PHE A 97 -4.36 -4.01 -0.54
C PHE A 97 -4.25 -5.54 -0.56
N ARG A 98 -3.13 -6.06 -0.06
CA ARG A 98 -2.99 -7.49 0.23
C ARG A 98 -3.78 -7.82 1.49
N SER A 99 -4.54 -8.90 1.46
CA SER A 99 -5.39 -9.32 2.60
C SER A 99 -4.53 -9.69 3.81
N ALA A 100 -4.94 -9.24 5.00
CA ALA A 100 -4.40 -9.70 6.27
C ALA A 100 -5.04 -11.03 6.73
N ASN A 101 -6.18 -11.41 6.14
CA ASN A 101 -6.84 -12.68 6.38
C ASN A 101 -6.38 -13.72 5.35
N SER A 102 -5.71 -14.77 5.81
CA SER A 102 -5.14 -15.83 4.96
C SER A 102 -6.18 -16.68 4.23
N ASN A 103 -7.47 -16.59 4.61
CA ASN A 103 -8.56 -17.28 3.92
C ASN A 103 -9.04 -16.52 2.67
N VAL A 104 -8.59 -15.28 2.46
CA VAL A 104 -8.93 -14.48 1.29
C VAL A 104 -7.77 -14.54 0.30
N ASP A 105 -7.93 -15.35 -0.74
CA ASP A 105 -7.02 -15.36 -1.89
C ASP A 105 -7.26 -14.12 -2.76
N ILE A 106 -6.24 -13.26 -2.85
CA ILE A 106 -6.28 -12.03 -3.64
C ILE A 106 -6.51 -12.29 -5.13
N GLN A 107 -6.23 -13.49 -5.63
CA GLN A 107 -6.47 -13.88 -7.03
C GLN A 107 -7.87 -14.47 -7.25
N SER A 108 -8.66 -14.67 -6.19
CA SER A 108 -10.03 -15.17 -6.28
C SER A 108 -11.10 -14.08 -6.15
N VAL A 109 -10.73 -12.92 -5.59
CA VAL A 109 -11.66 -11.80 -5.34
C VAL A 109 -12.12 -11.18 -6.66
N VAL A 110 -13.43 -11.01 -6.81
CA VAL A 110 -14.04 -10.33 -7.96
C VAL A 110 -13.50 -8.90 -8.06
N ASN A 111 -13.12 -8.49 -9.28
CA ASN A 111 -12.49 -7.20 -9.58
C ASN A 111 -11.12 -6.97 -8.92
N SER A 112 -10.47 -8.02 -8.41
CA SER A 112 -9.10 -7.94 -7.94
C SER A 112 -8.16 -7.37 -9.02
N PRO A 113 -7.28 -6.41 -8.68
CA PRO A 113 -6.31 -5.88 -9.63
C PRO A 113 -5.27 -6.91 -10.07
N TRP A 114 -5.01 -7.96 -9.27
CA TRP A 114 -4.13 -9.07 -9.64
C TRP A 114 -4.70 -9.95 -10.77
N LEU A 115 -5.99 -9.82 -11.10
CA LEU A 115 -6.64 -10.49 -12.23
C LEU A 115 -6.65 -9.65 -13.52
N GLN A 116 -6.20 -8.40 -13.49
CA GLN A 116 -6.35 -7.45 -14.61
C GLN A 116 -5.18 -7.46 -15.61
N SER A 117 -4.29 -8.47 -15.54
CA SER A 117 -3.11 -8.58 -16.40
C SER A 117 -2.24 -7.31 -16.45
N ILE A 118 -2.16 -6.59 -15.32
CA ILE A 118 -1.37 -5.37 -15.20
C ILE A 118 0.12 -5.69 -15.39
N PRO A 119 0.84 -5.02 -16.30
CA PRO A 119 2.25 -5.30 -16.55
C PRO A 119 3.11 -5.17 -15.28
N GLY A 120 3.88 -6.21 -15.00
CA GLY A 120 4.83 -6.27 -13.88
C GLY A 120 4.23 -6.56 -12.52
N VAL A 121 2.90 -6.62 -12.38
CA VAL A 121 2.24 -7.00 -11.11
C VAL A 121 2.49 -8.47 -10.80
N SER A 122 2.80 -8.76 -9.53
CA SER A 122 3.02 -10.12 -9.04
C SER A 122 2.21 -10.38 -7.78
N ALA A 123 1.51 -11.53 -7.75
CA ALA A 123 0.87 -12.01 -6.53
C ALA A 123 1.89 -12.43 -5.46
N SER A 124 3.11 -12.79 -5.88
CA SER A 124 4.24 -13.13 -5.01
C SER A 124 5.40 -12.18 -5.28
N PRO A 125 5.46 -11.00 -4.62
CA PRO A 125 6.53 -10.05 -4.81
C PRO A 125 7.86 -10.57 -4.21
N PRO A 126 9.01 -9.97 -4.56
CA PRO A 126 10.28 -10.26 -3.91
C PRO A 126 10.20 -10.13 -2.38
N PRO A 127 11.07 -10.81 -1.62
CA PRO A 127 11.06 -10.72 -0.17
C PRO A 127 11.32 -9.29 0.31
N ALA A 128 10.65 -8.92 1.40
CA ALA A 128 10.86 -7.64 2.08
C ALA A 128 12.28 -7.55 2.64
N SER A 129 12.83 -6.34 2.61
CA SER A 129 14.10 -6.04 3.28
C SER A 129 14.00 -6.41 4.76
N PRO A 130 15.05 -7.03 5.35
CA PRO A 130 15.01 -7.44 6.75
C PRO A 130 14.93 -6.22 7.67
N THR A 131 14.26 -6.41 8.81
CA THR A 131 14.21 -5.42 9.89
C THR A 131 15.62 -5.06 10.33
N GLN A 132 15.90 -3.77 10.39
CA GLN A 132 17.21 -3.26 10.79
C GLN A 132 17.37 -3.27 12.31
N GLU A 133 18.60 -3.46 12.78
CA GLU A 133 18.94 -3.28 14.20
C GLU A 133 18.67 -1.84 14.65
N GLN A 134 18.30 -1.65 15.91
CA GLN A 134 17.95 -0.33 16.45
C GLN A 134 19.11 0.67 16.35
N THR A 135 20.35 0.20 16.49
CA THR A 135 21.58 1.01 16.36
C THR A 135 21.72 1.55 14.94
N THR A 136 21.54 0.70 13.93
CA THR A 136 21.54 1.08 12.51
C THR A 136 20.41 2.08 12.23
N LEU A 137 19.20 1.80 12.72
CA LEU A 137 18.05 2.68 12.52
C LEU A 137 18.30 4.08 13.14
N ALA A 138 18.88 4.15 14.34
CA ALA A 138 19.22 5.41 15.00
C ALA A 138 20.24 6.22 14.18
N GLU A 139 21.24 5.57 13.61
CA GLU A 139 22.23 6.24 12.75
C GLU A 139 21.62 6.72 11.43
N VAL A 140 20.75 5.94 10.80
CA VAL A 140 20.01 6.37 9.59
C VAL A 140 19.17 7.61 9.90
N ILE A 141 18.43 7.62 11.03
CA ILE A 141 17.64 8.77 11.46
C ILE A 141 18.55 9.99 11.71
N ARG A 142 19.68 9.79 12.40
CA ARG A 142 20.64 10.88 12.69
C ARG A 142 21.20 11.49 11.40
N LEU A 143 21.53 10.68 10.40
CA LEU A 143 22.01 11.15 9.10
C LEU A 143 20.91 11.89 8.33
N TRP A 144 19.70 11.33 8.29
CA TRP A 144 18.54 11.96 7.64
C TRP A 144 18.22 13.34 8.24
N GLN A 145 18.29 13.48 9.57
CA GLN A 145 18.06 14.75 10.26
C GLN A 145 19.13 15.80 9.97
N ARG A 146 20.38 15.41 9.66
CA ARG A 146 21.47 16.32 9.31
C ARG A 146 21.49 16.72 7.84
N ALA A 147 20.87 15.93 6.97
CA ALA A 147 20.79 16.19 5.53
C ALA A 147 19.65 17.14 5.16
N LYS A 148 18.78 17.48 6.12
CA LYS A 148 17.80 18.58 6.01
C LYS A 148 18.45 19.91 6.35
#